data_AF-A0A0C6FQT7-F1
#
_entry.id   AF-A0A0C6FQT7-F1
#
_cell.length_a   1.000
_cell.length_b   1.000
_cell.length_c   1.000
_cell.angle_alpha   90.00
_cell.angle_beta   90.00
_cell.angle_gamma   90.00
#
_symmetry.space_group_name_H-M   'P 1'
#
loop_
_entity.id
_entity.type
_entity.pdbx_description
1 polymer ?
#
loop_
_entity_poly.entity_id
_entity_poly.type
_entity_poly.pdbx_seq_one_letter_code
_entity_poly.pdbx_strand_id
1 'polypeptide(L)'
;MLKAILAAAGRAMALMAAVTLIPIIEGGKLVWRAARAVLAPQPPSAAAEAEEAFEAEAAKPAPAPAPLSPAEAWGRAALHHMQGSPPEASAALDDAARGYLDGLSVEQQIALSRHDTVVIGRHLLRERPLPGLPRPMTPTEHRGIEATRAGAAATVASQSLSREAEMRDFVLAVLQELIDEPMPRRG
;
A
#
# COMPACT_ATOMS: atom_id res chain seq x y z
N MET A 1 1.37 36.84 -25.00
CA MET A 1 0.50 37.35 -23.91
C MET A 1 -0.52 38.40 -24.38
N LEU A 2 -0.14 39.42 -25.15
CA LEU A 2 -1.07 40.47 -25.62
C LEU A 2 -2.29 39.93 -26.42
N LYS A 3 -2.09 38.91 -27.26
CA LYS A 3 -3.18 38.24 -28.01
C LYS A 3 -4.19 37.51 -27.13
N ALA A 4 -3.75 36.93 -26.01
CA ALA A 4 -4.63 36.23 -25.06
C ALA A 4 -5.49 37.21 -24.24
N ILE A 5 -4.94 38.38 -23.92
CA ILE A 5 -5.66 39.46 -23.24
C ILE A 5 -6.73 40.06 -24.16
N LEU A 6 -6.42 40.25 -25.44
CA LEU A 6 -7.39 40.69 -26.46
C LEU A 6 -8.52 39.67 -26.67
N ALA A 7 -8.21 38.37 -26.71
CA ALA A 7 -9.22 37.33 -26.81
C ALA A 7 -10.12 37.25 -25.55
N ALA A 8 -9.55 37.44 -24.36
CA ALA A 8 -10.32 37.50 -23.11
C ALA A 8 -11.22 38.76 -23.05
N ALA A 9 -10.72 39.91 -23.50
CA ALA A 9 -11.50 41.15 -23.58
C ALA A 9 -12.67 41.05 -24.57
N GLY A 10 -12.45 40.40 -25.72
CA GLY A 10 -13.51 40.12 -26.70
C GLY A 10 -14.61 39.21 -26.14
N ARG A 11 -14.23 38.14 -25.41
CA ARG A 11 -15.18 37.23 -24.75
C ARG A 11 -15.97 37.92 -23.64
N ALA A 12 -15.35 38.83 -22.89
CA ALA A 12 -16.02 39.62 -21.85
C ALA A 12 -17.06 40.59 -22.43
N MET A 13 -16.76 41.25 -23.57
CA MET A 13 -17.73 42.12 -24.24
C MET A 13 -18.89 41.34 -24.86
N ALA A 14 -18.65 40.16 -25.43
CA ALA A 14 -19.72 39.31 -25.99
C ALA A 14 -20.69 38.79 -24.91
N LEU A 15 -20.19 38.49 -23.71
CA LEU A 15 -21.04 38.10 -22.57
C LEU A 15 -21.89 39.26 -22.04
N MET A 16 -21.38 40.49 -22.08
CA MET A 16 -22.13 41.70 -21.71
C MET A 16 -23.24 42.03 -22.72
N ALA A 17 -23.01 41.79 -24.02
CA ALA A 17 -24.02 41.98 -25.07
C ALA A 17 -25.19 40.98 -24.99
N ALA A 18 -25.04 39.88 -24.27
CA ALA A 18 -26.07 38.85 -24.14
C ALA A 18 -27.12 39.14 -23.05
N VAL A 19 -26.98 40.25 -22.30
CA VAL A 19 -27.89 40.61 -21.20
C VAL A 19 -28.56 41.94 -21.52
N THR A 20 -29.87 41.90 -21.80
CA THR A 20 -30.68 43.10 -22.10
C THR A 20 -31.65 43.37 -20.96
N LEU A 21 -31.75 44.62 -20.51
CA LEU A 21 -32.74 45.06 -19.53
C LEU A 21 -34.10 45.26 -20.22
N ILE A 22 -35.09 44.48 -19.80
CA ILE A 22 -36.46 44.55 -20.32
C ILE A 22 -37.36 45.16 -19.23
N PRO A 23 -38.15 46.20 -19.55
CA PRO A 23 -39.15 46.72 -18.63
C PRO A 23 -40.38 45.80 -18.62
N ILE A 24 -40.79 45.34 -17.44
CA ILE A 24 -41.94 44.45 -17.23
C ILE A 24 -42.88 45.10 -16.21
N ILE A 25 -44.19 45.07 -16.45
CA ILE A 25 -45.19 45.57 -15.50
C ILE A 25 -45.66 44.40 -14.64
N GLU A 26 -45.24 44.37 -13.37
CA GLU A 26 -45.69 43.40 -12.36
C GLU A 26 -46.57 44.15 -11.34
N GLY A 27 -47.82 43.70 -11.15
CA GLY A 27 -48.71 44.25 -10.12
C GLY A 27 -49.02 45.75 -10.23
N GLY A 28 -48.99 46.31 -11.45
CA GLY A 28 -49.24 47.73 -11.71
C GLY A 28 -48.03 48.66 -11.52
N LYS A 29 -46.82 48.11 -11.31
CA LYS A 29 -45.57 48.88 -11.22
C LYS A 29 -44.59 48.45 -12.32
N LEU A 30 -43.86 49.41 -12.88
CA LEU A 30 -42.82 49.16 -13.88
C LEU A 30 -41.53 48.71 -13.19
N VAL A 31 -41.03 47.53 -13.54
CA VAL A 31 -39.79 46.95 -13.00
C VAL A 31 -38.86 46.58 -14.14
N TRP A 32 -37.58 46.94 -14.03
CA TRP A 32 -36.56 46.58 -15.03
C TRP A 32 -35.90 45.25 -14.63
N ARG A 33 -35.99 44.23 -15.49
CA ARG A 33 -35.31 42.94 -15.28
C ARG A 33 -34.27 42.68 -16.36
N ALA A 34 -33.12 42.17 -15.94
CA ALA A 34 -32.08 41.71 -16.85
C ALA A 34 -32.47 40.33 -17.40
N ALA A 35 -32.74 40.24 -18.70
CA ALA A 35 -33.02 38.99 -19.39
C ALA A 35 -31.83 38.65 -20.30
N ARG A 36 -31.35 37.41 -20.22
CA ARG A 36 -30.35 36.90 -21.15
C ARG A 36 -31.04 36.66 -22.49
N ALA A 37 -30.63 37.35 -23.54
CA ALA A 37 -31.25 37.24 -24.86
C ALA A 37 -31.08 35.82 -25.41
N VAL A 38 -32.14 35.01 -25.34
CA VAL A 38 -32.18 33.61 -25.82
C VAL A 38 -32.03 33.53 -27.36
N LEU A 39 -32.08 34.67 -28.06
CA LEU A 39 -32.04 34.77 -29.52
C LEU A 39 -30.68 35.16 -30.12
N ALA A 40 -29.59 35.21 -29.34
CA ALA A 40 -28.27 35.30 -29.93
C ALA A 40 -27.86 33.90 -30.42
N PRO A 41 -27.65 33.67 -31.74
CA PRO A 41 -27.11 32.40 -32.21
C PRO A 41 -25.76 32.18 -31.51
N GLN A 42 -25.62 31.04 -30.81
CA GLN A 42 -24.29 30.62 -30.37
C GLN A 42 -23.39 30.57 -31.61
N PRO A 43 -22.24 31.27 -31.64
CA PRO A 43 -21.33 31.12 -32.75
C PRO A 43 -20.89 29.65 -32.79
N PRO A 44 -21.07 28.95 -33.93
CA PRO A 44 -20.77 27.51 -34.04
C PRO A 44 -19.31 27.17 -33.71
N SER A 45 -18.42 28.17 -33.70
CA SER A 45 -17.02 28.01 -33.30
C SER A 45 -16.80 27.94 -31.78
N ALA A 46 -17.67 28.51 -30.93
CA ALA A 46 -17.40 28.53 -29.49
C ALA A 46 -17.70 27.20 -28.80
N ALA A 47 -18.66 26.42 -29.32
CA ALA A 47 -18.93 25.06 -28.85
C ALA A 47 -17.85 24.08 -29.38
N ALA A 48 -17.47 24.20 -30.65
CA ALA A 48 -16.41 23.39 -31.25
C ALA A 48 -15.03 23.67 -30.63
N GLU A 49 -14.67 24.94 -30.38
CA GLU A 49 -13.42 25.31 -29.67
C GLU A 49 -13.43 24.87 -28.20
N ALA A 50 -14.59 24.76 -27.56
CA ALA A 50 -14.72 24.28 -26.19
C ALA A 50 -14.59 22.76 -26.09
N GLU A 51 -15.12 22.02 -27.07
CA GLU A 51 -14.94 20.57 -27.19
C GLU A 51 -13.49 20.23 -27.55
N GLU A 52 -12.86 20.94 -28.51
CA GLU A 52 -11.43 20.77 -28.83
C GLU A 52 -10.52 21.13 -27.65
N ALA A 53 -10.87 22.16 -26.85
CA ALA A 53 -10.10 22.50 -25.66
C ALA A 53 -10.24 21.43 -24.55
N PHE A 54 -11.41 20.79 -24.42
CA PHE A 54 -11.63 19.72 -23.45
C PHE A 54 -10.94 18.42 -23.88
N GLU A 55 -10.97 18.08 -25.17
CA GLU A 55 -10.22 16.94 -25.72
C GLU A 55 -8.70 17.17 -25.65
N ALA A 56 -8.23 18.39 -25.87
CA ALA A 56 -6.81 18.73 -25.70
C ALA A 56 -6.35 18.73 -24.23
N GLU A 57 -7.23 19.08 -23.28
CA GLU A 57 -6.95 18.97 -21.84
C GLU A 57 -7.00 17.51 -21.36
N ALA A 58 -7.90 16.69 -21.92
CA ALA A 58 -8.01 15.25 -21.65
C ALA A 58 -6.86 14.44 -22.27
N ALA A 59 -6.24 14.95 -23.34
CA ALA A 59 -5.03 14.39 -23.94
C ALA A 59 -3.75 14.78 -23.19
N LYS A 60 -3.81 15.63 -22.14
CA LYS A 60 -2.65 15.87 -21.29
C LYS A 60 -2.40 14.60 -20.48
N PRO A 61 -1.23 13.95 -20.61
CA PRO A 61 -0.90 12.81 -19.78
C PRO A 61 -0.99 13.27 -18.31
N ALA A 62 -1.78 12.55 -17.52
CA ALA A 62 -1.92 12.82 -16.10
C ALA A 62 -0.51 12.94 -15.49
N PRO A 63 -0.25 13.96 -14.65
CA PRO A 63 1.04 14.10 -14.01
C PRO A 63 1.37 12.79 -13.28
N ALA A 64 2.55 12.25 -13.55
CA ALA A 64 3.00 11.01 -12.92
C ALA A 64 2.86 11.14 -11.40
N PRO A 65 2.31 10.13 -10.70
CA PRO A 65 2.11 10.20 -9.27
C PRO A 65 3.45 10.52 -8.59
N ALA A 66 3.42 11.47 -7.65
CA ALA A 66 4.62 11.84 -6.92
C ALA A 66 5.20 10.60 -6.21
N PRO A 67 6.54 10.43 -6.19
CA PRO A 67 7.14 9.31 -5.50
C PRO A 67 6.80 9.35 -4.01
N LEU A 68 6.35 8.21 -3.48
CA LEU A 68 6.02 8.08 -2.06
C LEU A 68 7.28 8.27 -1.21
N SER A 69 7.12 8.89 -0.04
CA SER A 69 8.20 8.91 0.94
C SER A 69 8.51 7.48 1.43
N PRO A 70 9.75 7.17 1.85
CA PRO A 70 10.11 5.84 2.35
C PRO A 70 9.21 5.37 3.50
N ALA A 71 8.91 6.27 4.45
CA ALA A 71 8.01 5.97 5.56
C ALA A 71 6.56 5.68 5.08
N GLU A 72 6.05 6.44 4.11
CA GLU A 72 4.71 6.18 3.58
C GLU A 72 4.65 4.84 2.85
N ALA A 73 5.68 4.52 2.05
CA ALA A 73 5.78 3.24 1.35
C ALA A 73 5.80 2.07 2.34
N TRP A 74 6.62 2.16 3.40
CA TRP A 74 6.68 1.17 4.46
C TRP A 74 5.35 1.03 5.22
N GLY A 75 4.68 2.13 5.53
CA GLY A 75 3.39 2.10 6.20
C GLY A 75 2.30 1.45 5.38
N ARG A 76 2.22 1.77 4.07
CA ARG A 76 1.29 1.12 3.15
C ARG A 76 1.59 -0.38 3.05
N ALA A 77 2.86 -0.73 2.89
CA ALA A 77 3.30 -2.12 2.84
C ALA A 77 2.89 -2.91 4.10
N ALA A 78 3.02 -2.29 5.29
CA ALA A 78 2.64 -2.89 6.56
C ALA A 78 1.13 -3.13 6.68
N LEU A 79 0.30 -2.17 6.23
CA LEU A 79 -1.16 -2.36 6.21
C LEU A 79 -1.55 -3.49 5.25
N HIS A 80 -0.95 -3.54 4.07
CA HIS A 80 -1.21 -4.62 3.10
C HIS A 80 -0.79 -5.99 3.64
N HIS A 81 0.36 -6.07 4.33
CA HIS A 81 0.83 -7.29 4.98
C HIS A 81 -0.18 -7.78 6.04
N MET A 82 -0.63 -6.90 6.94
CA MET A 82 -1.62 -7.24 7.97
C MET A 82 -2.99 -7.63 7.38
N GLN A 83 -3.34 -7.12 6.20
CA GLN A 83 -4.58 -7.47 5.49
C GLN A 83 -4.49 -8.78 4.69
N GLY A 84 -3.30 -9.42 4.64
CA GLY A 84 -3.07 -10.61 3.82
C GLY A 84 -3.16 -10.34 2.31
N SER A 85 -2.95 -9.09 1.89
CA SER A 85 -2.98 -8.72 0.46
C SER A 85 -1.71 -9.20 -0.26
N PRO A 86 -1.80 -9.56 -1.55
CA PRO A 86 -0.65 -10.04 -2.34
C PRO A 86 0.48 -8.99 -2.46
N PRO A 87 1.71 -9.44 -2.79
CA PRO A 87 2.95 -8.78 -2.40
C PRO A 87 3.37 -7.52 -3.16
N GLU A 88 2.60 -7.04 -4.15
CA GLU A 88 3.01 -5.86 -4.94
C GLU A 88 3.29 -4.63 -4.07
N ALA A 89 2.62 -4.50 -2.92
CA ALA A 89 2.90 -3.47 -1.93
C ALA A 89 3.82 -3.93 -0.77
N SER A 90 3.89 -5.23 -0.47
CA SER A 90 4.68 -5.77 0.67
C SER A 90 6.16 -6.02 0.35
N ALA A 91 6.55 -5.92 -0.93
CA ALA A 91 7.93 -6.07 -1.38
C ALA A 91 8.91 -5.03 -0.78
N ALA A 92 8.39 -3.94 -0.19
CA ALA A 92 9.21 -2.93 0.47
C ALA A 92 9.62 -3.27 1.92
N LEU A 93 8.97 -4.25 2.57
CA LEU A 93 9.30 -4.63 3.95
C LEU A 93 10.44 -5.63 4.00
N ASP A 94 11.38 -5.41 4.92
CA ASP A 94 12.38 -6.41 5.27
C ASP A 94 11.80 -7.50 6.19
N ASP A 95 12.55 -8.58 6.36
CA ASP A 95 12.11 -9.73 7.16
C ASP A 95 11.96 -9.38 8.64
N ALA A 96 12.71 -8.40 9.15
CA ALA A 96 12.59 -7.96 10.53
C ALA A 96 11.27 -7.23 10.78
N ALA A 97 10.84 -6.38 9.84
CA ALA A 97 9.56 -5.70 9.87
C ALA A 97 8.41 -6.70 9.72
N ARG A 98 8.52 -7.69 8.83
CA ARG A 98 7.52 -8.76 8.71
C ARG A 98 7.40 -9.57 9.99
N GLY A 99 8.52 -10.07 10.53
CA GLY A 99 8.55 -10.81 11.78
C GLY A 99 8.03 -10.00 12.97
N TYR A 100 8.26 -8.69 12.98
CA TYR A 100 7.64 -7.78 13.95
C TYR A 100 6.11 -7.75 13.82
N LEU A 101 5.58 -7.53 12.61
CA LEU A 101 4.14 -7.46 12.36
C LEU A 101 3.45 -8.79 12.68
N ASP A 102 4.06 -9.91 12.33
CA ASP A 102 3.56 -11.26 12.60
C ASP A 102 3.56 -11.58 14.10
N GLY A 103 4.45 -10.96 14.87
CA GLY A 103 4.56 -11.10 16.32
C GLY A 103 3.61 -10.20 17.12
N LEU A 104 2.89 -9.27 16.49
CA LEU A 104 1.95 -8.38 17.18
C LEU A 104 0.66 -9.13 17.56
N SER A 105 0.16 -8.86 18.77
CA SER A 105 -1.17 -9.31 19.16
C SER A 105 -2.26 -8.62 18.34
N VAL A 106 -3.46 -9.20 18.26
CA VAL A 106 -4.60 -8.61 17.53
C VAL A 106 -4.90 -7.19 18.03
N GLU A 107 -4.87 -6.95 19.34
CA GLU A 107 -5.07 -5.62 19.91
C GLU A 107 -3.99 -4.63 19.47
N GLN A 108 -2.73 -5.07 19.39
CA GLN A 108 -1.61 -4.25 18.93
C GLN A 108 -1.69 -3.95 17.43
N GLN A 109 -2.12 -4.92 16.61
CA GLN A 109 -2.37 -4.69 15.18
C GLN A 109 -3.50 -3.67 14.98
N ILE A 110 -4.59 -3.77 15.76
CA ILE A 110 -5.66 -2.78 15.77
C ILE A 110 -5.11 -1.42 16.20
N ALA A 111 -4.31 -1.35 17.27
CA ALA A 111 -3.70 -0.10 17.72
C ALA A 111 -2.81 0.53 16.64
N LEU A 112 -1.98 -0.27 15.97
CA LEU A 112 -1.10 0.16 14.89
C LEU A 112 -1.91 0.69 13.70
N SER A 113 -3.00 0.01 13.32
CA SER A 113 -3.85 0.37 12.17
C SER A 113 -4.60 1.70 12.34
N ARG A 114 -4.69 2.24 13.56
CA ARG A 114 -5.31 3.55 13.84
C ARG A 114 -4.42 4.73 13.47
N HIS A 115 -3.16 4.48 13.13
CA HIS A 115 -2.20 5.51 12.76
C HIS A 115 -2.07 5.66 11.24
N ASP A 116 -1.68 6.85 10.80
CA ASP A 116 -1.37 7.09 9.39
C ASP A 116 -0.20 6.24 8.92
N THR A 117 -0.19 5.89 7.63
CA THR A 117 0.87 5.09 7.00
C THR A 117 2.26 5.70 7.22
N VAL A 118 2.40 7.02 7.13
CA VAL A 118 3.68 7.69 7.42
C VAL A 118 4.14 7.42 8.86
N VAL A 119 3.23 7.47 9.84
CA VAL A 119 3.54 7.25 11.25
C VAL A 119 3.91 5.79 11.49
N ILE A 120 3.17 4.85 10.89
CA ILE A 120 3.47 3.42 10.93
C ILE A 120 4.87 3.16 10.34
N GLY A 121 5.18 3.73 9.18
CA GLY A 121 6.49 3.56 8.56
C GLY A 121 7.62 4.12 9.40
N ARG A 122 7.47 5.32 9.98
CA ARG A 122 8.46 5.88 10.92
C ARG A 122 8.64 5.02 12.16
N HIS A 123 7.59 4.35 12.61
CA HIS A 123 7.67 3.42 13.71
C HIS A 123 8.50 2.19 13.35
N LEU A 124 8.21 1.55 12.22
CA LEU A 124 8.93 0.39 11.71
C LEU A 124 10.40 0.71 11.41
N LEU A 125 10.67 1.90 10.88
CA LEU A 125 12.01 2.44 10.66
C LEU A 125 12.71 2.90 11.95
N ARG A 126 12.03 2.78 13.11
CA ARG A 126 12.52 3.14 14.45
C ARG A 126 12.86 4.63 14.61
N GLU A 127 12.34 5.48 13.73
CA GLU A 127 12.47 6.94 13.80
C GLU A 127 11.53 7.52 14.87
N ARG A 128 10.37 6.88 15.10
CA ARG A 128 9.38 7.33 16.08
C ARG A 128 8.78 6.16 16.86
N PRO A 129 9.00 6.04 18.18
CA PRO A 129 8.30 5.05 18.98
C PRO A 129 6.80 5.39 19.08
N LEU A 130 5.95 4.37 19.00
CA LEU A 130 4.52 4.49 19.25
C LEU A 130 4.22 3.97 20.67
N PRO A 131 3.56 4.77 21.52
CA PRO A 131 3.26 4.36 22.89
C PRO A 131 2.29 3.17 22.88
N GLY A 132 2.56 2.18 23.72
CA GLY A 132 1.74 0.96 23.83
C GLY A 132 2.06 -0.13 22.80
N LEU A 133 2.98 0.12 21.87
CA LEU A 133 3.48 -0.89 20.92
C LEU A 133 4.90 -1.32 21.28
N PRO A 134 5.24 -2.61 21.05
CA PRO A 134 6.60 -3.08 21.22
C PRO A 134 7.52 -2.40 20.19
N ARG A 135 8.79 -2.25 20.55
CA ARG A 135 9.79 -1.66 19.66
C ARG A 135 10.13 -2.62 18.51
N PRO A 136 10.12 -2.16 17.24
CA PRO A 136 10.58 -2.97 16.13
C PRO A 136 12.06 -3.36 16.26
N MET A 137 12.34 -4.61 15.92
CA MET A 137 13.69 -5.16 15.89
C MET A 137 14.47 -4.59 14.72
N THR A 138 15.79 -4.51 14.87
CA THR A 138 16.70 -4.28 13.73
C THR A 138 16.83 -5.53 12.88
N PRO A 139 17.23 -5.38 11.61
CA PRO A 139 17.61 -6.52 10.78
C PRO A 139 18.66 -7.42 11.41
N THR A 140 19.64 -6.84 12.13
CA THR A 140 20.70 -7.61 12.80
C THR A 140 20.16 -8.40 14.00
N GLU A 141 19.32 -7.79 14.83
CA GLU A 141 18.67 -8.47 15.97
C GLU A 141 17.80 -9.63 15.47
N HIS A 142 16.99 -9.40 14.43
CA HIS A 142 16.16 -10.44 13.83
C HIS A 142 16.99 -11.63 13.32
N ARG A 143 18.06 -11.35 12.55
CA ARG A 143 18.97 -12.42 12.07
C ARG A 143 19.64 -13.17 13.21
N GLY A 144 19.99 -12.52 14.32
CA GLY A 144 20.55 -13.18 15.49
C GLY A 144 19.57 -14.16 16.15
N ILE A 145 18.30 -13.77 16.27
CA ILE A 145 17.24 -14.63 16.79
C ILE A 145 16.99 -15.80 15.85
N GLU A 146 16.86 -15.56 14.55
CA GLU A 146 16.64 -16.63 13.56
C GLU A 146 17.84 -17.58 13.47
N ALA A 147 19.08 -17.08 13.56
CA ALA A 147 20.27 -17.94 13.63
C ALA A 147 20.26 -18.82 14.88
N THR A 148 19.84 -18.29 16.02
CA THR A 148 19.71 -19.06 17.26
C THR A 148 18.63 -20.14 17.14
N ARG A 149 17.47 -19.81 16.55
CA ARG A 149 16.39 -20.76 16.29
C ARG A 149 16.83 -21.86 15.31
N ALA A 150 17.53 -21.49 14.23
CA ALA A 150 18.06 -22.43 13.27
C ALA A 150 19.12 -23.36 13.89
N GLY A 151 20.01 -22.82 14.74
CA GLY A 151 21.00 -23.62 15.46
C GLY A 151 20.37 -24.62 16.44
N ALA A 152 19.33 -24.20 17.16
CA ALA A 152 18.57 -25.09 18.03
C ALA A 152 17.87 -26.21 17.24
N ALA A 153 17.23 -25.87 16.11
CA ALA A 153 16.61 -26.86 15.22
C ALA A 153 17.63 -27.86 14.64
N ALA A 154 18.81 -27.38 14.22
CA ALA A 154 19.90 -28.23 13.75
C ALA A 154 20.42 -29.17 14.84
N THR A 155 20.47 -28.71 16.09
CA THR A 155 20.90 -29.54 17.22
C THR A 155 19.90 -30.67 17.48
N VAL A 156 18.59 -30.37 17.48
CA VAL A 156 17.53 -31.38 17.63
C VAL A 156 17.59 -32.40 16.49
N ALA A 157 17.76 -31.95 15.24
CA ALA A 157 17.89 -32.83 14.09
C ALA A 157 19.16 -33.70 14.16
N SER A 158 20.28 -33.16 14.64
CA SER A 158 21.49 -33.95 14.84
C SER A 158 21.29 -35.03 15.91
N GLN A 159 20.59 -34.72 17.00
CA GLN A 159 20.29 -35.69 18.05
C GLN A 159 19.38 -36.81 17.57
N SER A 160 18.37 -36.51 16.73
CA SER A 160 17.51 -37.54 16.16
C SER A 160 18.29 -38.47 15.22
N LEU A 161 19.15 -37.91 14.35
CA LEU A 161 20.00 -38.70 13.47
C LEU A 161 20.99 -39.59 14.23
N SER A 162 21.61 -39.07 15.30
CA SER A 162 22.48 -39.88 16.17
C SER A 162 21.72 -41.01 16.83
N ARG A 163 20.51 -40.74 17.35
CA ARG A 163 19.66 -41.77 17.98
C ARG A 163 19.23 -42.85 17.00
N GLU A 164 18.91 -42.47 15.77
CA GLU A 164 18.59 -43.43 14.69
C GLU A 164 19.80 -44.29 14.33
N ALA A 165 21.00 -43.71 14.28
CA ALA A 165 22.23 -44.44 14.05
C ALA A 165 22.52 -45.44 15.18
N GLU A 166 22.41 -45.01 16.44
CA GLU A 166 22.58 -45.89 17.62
C GLU A 166 21.58 -47.06 17.62
N MET A 167 20.31 -46.80 17.29
CA MET A 167 19.29 -47.85 17.20
C MET A 167 19.62 -48.84 16.09
N ARG A 168 20.06 -48.37 14.93
CA ARG A 168 20.47 -49.22 13.81
C ARG A 168 21.65 -50.11 14.20
N ASP A 169 22.65 -49.54 14.84
CA ASP A 169 23.86 -50.27 15.24
C ASP A 169 23.54 -51.31 16.33
N PHE A 170 22.65 -50.98 17.27
CA PHE A 170 22.11 -51.93 18.25
C PHE A 170 21.37 -53.10 17.59
N VAL A 171 20.48 -52.83 16.62
CA VAL A 171 19.74 -53.88 15.91
C VAL A 171 20.69 -54.80 15.15
N LEU A 172 21.71 -54.25 14.48
CA LEU A 172 22.71 -55.06 13.78
C LEU A 172 23.52 -55.94 14.73
N ALA A 173 23.89 -55.41 15.91
CA ALA A 173 24.60 -56.19 16.93
C ALA A 173 23.76 -57.37 17.43
N VAL A 174 22.47 -57.16 17.73
CA VAL A 174 21.56 -58.22 18.17
C VAL A 174 21.34 -59.27 17.08
N LEU A 175 21.19 -58.85 15.82
CA LEU A 175 21.05 -59.80 14.70
C LEU A 175 22.32 -60.64 14.51
N GLN A 176 23.50 -60.04 14.68
CA GLN A 176 24.76 -60.76 14.59
C GLN A 176 24.91 -61.78 15.72
N GLU A 177 24.55 -61.41 16.96
CA GLU A 177 24.54 -62.33 18.10
C GLU A 177 23.63 -63.54 17.86
N LEU A 178 22.43 -63.32 17.31
CA LEU A 178 21.50 -64.40 16.96
C LEU A 178 22.01 -65.32 15.84
N ILE A 179 22.82 -64.79 14.91
CA ILE A 179 23.46 -65.58 13.86
C ILE A 179 24.60 -66.43 14.43
N ASP A 180 25.37 -65.86 15.35
CA ASP A 180 26.55 -66.50 15.94
C ASP A 180 26.19 -67.51 17.04
N GLU A 181 24.97 -67.47 17.60
CA GLU A 181 24.52 -68.41 18.63
C GLU A 181 24.30 -69.83 18.04
N PRO A 182 25.08 -70.84 18.47
CA PRO A 182 24.98 -72.18 17.91
C PRO A 182 23.66 -72.85 18.32
N MET A 183 22.85 -73.21 17.32
CA MET A 183 21.63 -73.99 17.53
C MET A 183 21.90 -75.21 18.43
N PRO A 184 21.12 -75.41 19.52
CA PRO A 184 21.33 -76.54 20.40
C PRO A 184 21.15 -77.83 19.60
N ARG A 185 22.23 -78.61 19.49
CA ARG A 185 22.17 -79.96 18.91
C ARG A 185 21.22 -80.77 19.78
N ARG A 186 20.00 -81.01 19.30
CA ARG A 186 19.06 -81.95 19.90
C ARG A 186 19.71 -83.33 19.89
N GLY A 187 20.19 -83.76 21.07
CA GLY A 187 20.50 -85.15 21.36
C GLY A 187 19.24 -85.94 21.62
#